data_AF-A0A527W7S1-F1
#
_entry.id   AF-A0A527W7S1-F1
#
_cell.length_a   1.000
_cell.length_b   1.000
_cell.length_c   1.000
_cell.angle_alpha   90.00
_cell.angle_beta   90.00
_cell.angle_gamma   90.00
#
_symmetry.space_group_name_H-M   'P 1'
#
loop_
_entity.id
_entity.type
_entity.pdbx_description
1 polymer ?
#
loop_
_entity_poly.entity_id
_entity_poly.type
_entity_poly.pdbx_seq_one_letter_code
_entity_poly.pdbx_strand_id
1 'polypeptide(L)'
;DIEFRYLRSVPATFNHAEGTDLAIQAARSLVGAASVNDKMKPSIGAEDFAYMLEARPGAYIFLGNGQTAQCHNPAYDFDDHALPYGIGYWVNLVETVLGT
;
A
#
# COMPACT_ATOMS: atom_id res chain seq x y z
N ASP A 1 42.94 -7.36 14.65
CA ASP A 1 42.14 -7.32 13.39
C ASP A 1 40.66 -7.18 13.72
N ILE A 2 39.91 -6.45 12.90
CA ILE A 2 38.45 -6.32 13.01
C ILE A 2 37.83 -6.86 11.71
N GLU A 3 36.86 -7.77 11.84
CA GLU A 3 36.06 -8.28 10.73
C GLU A 3 34.71 -7.52 10.69
N PHE A 4 34.35 -6.99 9.51
CA PHE A 4 33.09 -6.29 9.28
C PHE A 4 32.20 -7.09 8.34
N ARG A 5 30.97 -7.36 8.78
CA ARG A 5 29.95 -8.03 7.97
C ARG A 5 28.72 -7.14 7.81
N TYR A 6 28.42 -6.78 6.57
CA TYR A 6 27.21 -6.06 6.21
C TYR A 6 26.19 -7.03 5.61
N LEU A 7 24.99 -7.05 6.17
CA LEU A 7 23.84 -7.75 5.62
C LEU A 7 22.85 -6.70 5.14
N ARG A 8 22.66 -6.61 3.82
CA ARG A 8 21.64 -5.74 3.24
C ARG A 8 20.26 -6.30 3.61
N SER A 9 19.41 -5.45 4.17
CA SER A 9 18.02 -5.78 4.48
C SER A 9 17.11 -5.55 3.26
N VAL A 10 15.80 -5.60 3.46
CA VAL A 10 14.80 -5.31 2.42
C VAL A 10 15.06 -3.95 1.77
N PRO A 11 14.96 -3.83 0.43
CA PRO A 11 15.07 -2.55 -0.25
C PRO A 11 13.90 -1.63 0.12
N ALA A 12 13.98 -0.37 -0.30
CA ALA A 12 12.88 0.56 -0.10
C ALA A 12 11.68 0.14 -0.97
N THR A 13 10.49 0.08 -0.37
CA THR A 13 9.23 -0.10 -1.10
C THR A 13 8.94 1.17 -1.90
N PHE A 14 9.25 1.13 -3.20
CA PHE A 14 9.16 2.29 -4.08
C PHE A 14 8.11 2.05 -5.17
N ASN A 15 6.99 2.77 -5.09
CA ASN A 15 5.94 2.68 -6.09
C ASN A 15 6.35 3.32 -7.41
N HIS A 16 5.94 2.70 -8.51
CA HIS A 16 6.12 3.26 -9.85
C HIS A 16 5.00 4.28 -10.13
N ALA A 17 5.32 5.37 -10.84
CA ALA A 17 4.36 6.44 -11.10
C ALA A 17 3.07 5.93 -11.76
N GLU A 18 3.20 5.15 -12.84
CA GLU A 18 2.04 4.59 -13.58
C GLU A 18 1.16 3.69 -12.70
N GLY A 19 1.77 2.77 -11.93
CA GLY A 19 1.03 1.93 -10.99
C GLY A 19 0.35 2.74 -9.88
N THR A 20 1.01 3.82 -9.43
CA THR A 20 0.46 4.73 -8.42
C THR A 20 -0.76 5.49 -8.94
N ASP A 21 -0.70 5.99 -10.17
CA ASP A 21 -1.80 6.72 -10.80
C ASP A 21 -3.03 5.82 -11.00
N LEU A 22 -2.83 4.58 -11.45
CA LEU A 22 -3.90 3.58 -11.55
C LEU A 22 -4.52 3.26 -10.19
N ALA A 23 -3.68 3.06 -9.16
CA ALA A 23 -4.14 2.80 -7.80
C ALA A 23 -4.97 3.98 -7.26
N ILE A 24 -4.51 5.21 -7.47
CA ILE A 24 -5.24 6.43 -7.07
C ILE A 24 -6.57 6.52 -7.81
N GLN A 25 -6.60 6.28 -9.13
CA GLN A 25 -7.82 6.32 -9.91
C GLN A 25 -8.85 5.30 -9.41
N ALA A 26 -8.44 4.04 -9.23
CA ALA A 26 -9.33 2.98 -8.74
C ALA A 26 -9.90 3.31 -7.35
N ALA A 27 -9.06 3.79 -6.43
CA ALA A 27 -9.48 4.22 -5.09
C ALA A 27 -10.45 5.41 -5.15
N ARG A 28 -10.14 6.45 -5.94
CA ARG A 28 -11.00 7.65 -6.05
C ARG A 28 -12.36 7.33 -6.66
N SER A 29 -12.42 6.42 -7.64
CA SER A 29 -13.69 5.97 -8.23
C SER A 29 -14.57 5.22 -7.22
N LEU A 30 -13.96 4.56 -6.22
CA LEU A 30 -14.69 3.86 -5.17
C LEU A 30 -15.18 4.79 -4.05
N VAL A 31 -14.27 5.58 -3.46
CA VAL A 31 -14.52 6.31 -2.20
C VAL A 31 -14.59 7.82 -2.36
N GLY A 32 -14.44 8.33 -3.58
CA GLY A 32 -14.39 9.75 -3.89
C GLY A 32 -13.02 10.38 -3.63
N ALA A 33 -12.73 11.50 -4.29
CA ALA A 33 -11.42 12.16 -4.24
C ALA A 33 -11.03 12.66 -2.84
N ALA A 34 -12.01 13.08 -2.02
CA ALA A 34 -11.77 13.58 -0.67
C ALA A 34 -11.31 12.51 0.31
N SER A 35 -11.56 11.23 0.01
CA SER A 35 -11.25 10.08 0.86
C SER A 35 -9.90 9.43 0.53
N VAL A 36 -9.14 9.98 -0.43
CA VAL A 36 -7.84 9.45 -0.88
C VAL A 36 -6.74 10.48 -0.65
N ASN A 37 -5.72 10.11 0.12
CA ASN A 37 -4.51 10.91 0.30
C ASN A 37 -3.40 10.41 -0.63
N ASP A 38 -3.27 11.02 -1.81
CA ASP A 38 -2.23 10.74 -2.79
C ASP A 38 -0.90 11.47 -2.52
N LYS A 39 -0.81 12.20 -1.39
CA LYS A 39 0.38 12.95 -0.96
C LYS A 39 0.86 12.48 0.40
N MET A 40 0.63 11.20 0.71
CA MET A 40 1.10 10.59 1.94
C MET A 40 2.64 10.69 2.01
N LYS A 41 3.15 11.04 3.19
CA LYS A 41 4.59 11.02 3.44
C LYS A 41 5.09 9.56 3.45
N PRO A 42 6.34 9.29 3.04
CA PRO A 42 6.94 7.97 3.17
C PRO A 42 6.88 7.47 4.63
N SER A 43 6.60 6.18 4.79
CA SER A 43 6.67 5.49 6.09
C SER A 43 8.09 5.01 6.37
N ILE A 44 8.43 4.87 7.65
CA ILE A 44 9.70 4.28 8.11
C ILE A 44 9.64 2.76 8.21
N GLY A 45 8.47 2.16 7.99
CA GLY A 45 8.28 0.71 8.00
C GLY A 45 8.99 0.03 6.83
N ALA A 46 9.55 -1.15 7.10
CA ALA A 46 10.09 -2.06 6.10
C ALA A 46 8.98 -2.99 5.57
N GLU A 47 8.92 -3.23 4.26
CA GLU A 47 7.89 -4.03 3.62
C GLU A 47 8.51 -4.84 2.46
N ASP A 48 8.32 -6.15 2.45
CA ASP A 48 8.98 -7.06 1.50
C ASP A 48 8.34 -7.06 0.10
N PHE A 49 7.15 -6.45 -0.03
CA PHE A 49 6.57 -6.07 -1.32
C PHE A 49 7.54 -5.22 -2.18
N ALA A 50 8.54 -4.58 -1.57
CA ALA A 50 9.64 -3.93 -2.28
C ALA A 50 10.29 -4.84 -3.34
N TYR A 51 10.47 -6.13 -3.06
CA TYR A 51 11.04 -7.07 -4.04
C TYR A 51 10.11 -7.32 -5.24
N MET A 52 8.79 -7.29 -5.03
CA MET A 52 7.83 -7.37 -6.13
C MET A 52 7.91 -6.13 -7.01
N LEU A 53 8.07 -4.96 -6.40
CA LEU A 53 8.24 -3.69 -7.11
C LEU A 53 9.57 -3.60 -7.86
N GLU A 54 10.66 -4.17 -7.35
CA GLU A 54 11.92 -4.28 -8.12
C GLU A 54 11.76 -5.15 -9.36
N ALA A 55 10.92 -6.19 -9.30
CA ALA A 55 10.70 -7.11 -10.40
C ALA A 55 9.73 -6.58 -11.46
N ARG A 56 8.69 -5.82 -11.07
CA ARG A 56 7.62 -5.35 -11.97
C ARG A 56 7.09 -3.98 -11.56
N PRO A 57 6.70 -3.12 -12.52
CA PRO A 57 5.98 -1.90 -12.22
C PRO A 57 4.70 -2.19 -11.43
N GLY A 58 4.46 -1.41 -10.39
CA GLY A 58 3.32 -1.59 -9.51
C GLY A 58 3.23 -0.51 -8.43
N ALA A 59 2.23 -0.65 -7.57
CA ALA A 59 2.03 0.20 -6.40
C ALA A 59 1.57 -0.62 -5.19
N TYR A 60 2.09 -0.26 -4.03
CA TYR A 60 1.66 -0.67 -2.70
C TYR A 60 0.93 0.52 -2.06
N ILE A 61 -0.28 0.30 -1.56
CA ILE A 61 -1.10 1.35 -0.94
C ILE A 61 -1.52 0.94 0.47
N PHE A 62 -1.86 1.93 1.28
CA PHE A 62 -2.47 1.72 2.59
C PHE A 62 -3.99 1.83 2.48
N LEU A 63 -4.69 0.97 3.22
CA LEU A 63 -6.12 1.06 3.47
C LEU A 63 -6.35 1.71 4.84
N GLY A 64 -7.30 2.64 4.93
CA GLY A 64 -7.73 3.18 6.21
C GLY A 64 -8.38 2.09 7.07
N ASN A 65 -7.96 1.96 8.33
CA ASN A 65 -8.41 0.90 9.25
C ASN A 65 -9.08 1.46 10.51
N GLY A 66 -9.80 2.58 10.37
CA GLY A 66 -10.53 3.20 11.48
C GLY A 66 -9.65 3.81 12.59
N GLN A 67 -10.28 4.13 13.72
CA GLN A 67 -9.62 4.70 14.90
C GLN A 67 -9.10 3.60 15.83
N THR A 68 -8.03 2.94 15.41
CA THR A 68 -7.38 1.85 16.15
C THR A 68 -5.90 2.13 16.38
N ALA A 69 -5.25 1.34 17.25
CA ALA A 69 -3.80 1.43 17.42
C ALA A 69 -3.08 1.01 16.13
N GLN A 70 -1.80 1.36 15.97
CA GLN A 70 -1.01 0.94 14.83
C GLN A 70 -0.67 -0.56 14.89
N CYS A 71 -0.35 -1.16 13.75
CA CYS A 71 0.18 -2.53 13.71
C CYS A 71 1.35 -2.71 14.69
N HIS A 72 1.44 -3.91 15.27
CA HIS A 72 2.39 -4.28 16.34
C HIS A 72 2.11 -3.69 17.73
N ASN A 73 1.03 -2.93 17.91
CA ASN A 73 0.56 -2.54 19.24
C ASN A 73 -0.39 -3.63 19.80
N PRO A 74 -0.29 -4.03 21.09
CA PRO A 74 -1.23 -4.99 21.70
C PRO A 74 -2.70 -4.53 21.72
N ALA A 75 -2.95 -3.23 21.65
CA ALA A 75 -4.28 -2.65 21.53
C ALA A 75 -4.75 -2.51 20.07
N TYR A 76 -4.01 -3.08 19.11
CA TYR A 76 -4.44 -3.14 17.71
C TYR A 76 -5.71 -3.97 17.61
N ASP A 77 -6.73 -3.36 17.02
CA ASP A 77 -7.99 -3.99 16.66
C ASP A 77 -8.29 -3.71 15.19
N PHE A 78 -8.64 -4.73 14.42
CA PHE A 78 -8.91 -4.56 12.99
C PHE A 78 -10.32 -3.99 12.81
N ASP A 79 -10.47 -2.95 11.99
CA ASP A 79 -11.79 -2.39 11.73
C ASP A 79 -12.48 -3.20 10.64
N ASP A 80 -13.41 -4.09 11.02
CA ASP A 80 -14.18 -4.90 10.06
C ASP A 80 -14.97 -4.04 9.05
N HIS A 81 -15.27 -2.77 9.37
CA HIS A 81 -15.87 -1.85 8.42
C HIS A 81 -14.93 -1.46 7.26
N ALA A 82 -13.62 -1.74 7.37
CA ALA A 82 -12.64 -1.54 6.30
C ALA A 82 -12.75 -2.59 5.18
N LEU A 83 -13.26 -3.80 5.48
CA LEU A 83 -13.37 -4.92 4.54
C LEU A 83 -14.04 -4.57 3.21
N PRO A 84 -15.25 -3.94 3.17
CA PRO A 84 -15.89 -3.60 1.89
C PRO A 84 -15.05 -2.66 1.03
N TYR A 85 -14.24 -1.78 1.62
CA TYR A 85 -13.37 -0.87 0.88
C TYR A 85 -12.15 -1.60 0.29
N GLY A 86 -11.55 -2.52 1.05
CA GLY A 86 -10.47 -3.37 0.54
C GLY A 86 -10.91 -4.26 -0.61
N ILE A 87 -12.07 -4.91 -0.47
CA ILE A 87 -12.67 -5.74 -1.53
C ILE A 87 -13.01 -4.88 -2.74
N GLY A 88 -13.75 -3.78 -2.54
CA GLY A 88 -14.16 -2.89 -3.61
C GLY A 88 -12.97 -2.28 -4.36
N TYR A 89 -11.87 -1.97 -3.67
CA TYR A 89 -10.67 -1.44 -4.30
C TYR A 89 -10.09 -2.43 -5.31
N TRP A 90 -9.91 -3.70 -4.91
CA TRP A 90 -9.36 -4.71 -5.80
C TRP A 90 -10.28 -5.03 -6.97
N VAL A 91 -11.60 -5.11 -6.74
CA VAL A 91 -12.59 -5.27 -7.82
C VAL A 91 -12.49 -4.11 -8.81
N ASN A 92 -12.57 -2.87 -8.33
CA ASN A 92 -12.49 -1.68 -9.19
C ASN A 92 -11.15 -1.57 -9.93
N LEU A 93 -10.04 -1.92 -9.28
CA LEU A 93 -8.71 -1.89 -9.93
C LEU A 93 -8.64 -2.90 -11.07
N VAL A 94 -9.09 -4.13 -10.85
CA VAL A 94 -9.14 -5.17 -11.88
C VAL A 94 -10.05 -4.76 -13.03
N GLU A 95 -11.24 -4.24 -12.74
CA GLU A 95 -12.16 -3.73 -13.77
C GLU A 95 -11.57 -2.52 -14.53
N THR A 96 -10.87 -1.62 -13.85
CA THR A 96 -10.25 -0.45 -14.50
C THR A 96 -9.13 -0.86 -15.45
N VAL A 97 -8.35 -1.89 -15.10
CA VAL A 97 -7.16 -2.29 -15.86
C VAL A 97 -7.48 -3.35 -16.92
N LEU A 98 -8.42 -4.25 -16.65
CA LEU A 98 -8.72 -5.42 -17.48
C LEU A 98 -10.17 -5.48 -17.96
N GLY A 99 -11.05 -4.58 -17.50
CA GLY A 99 -12.43 -4.49 -17.97
C GLY A 99 -12.48 -4.09 -19.45
N THR A 100 -13.35 -4.76 -20.18
CA THR A 100 -13.63 -4.50 -21.61
C THR A 100 -14.51 -3.29 -21.82
#